data_AF-A0A2T6KBJ0-F1
#
_entry.id   AF-A0A2T6KBJ0-F1
#
_cell.length_a   1.000
_cell.length_b   1.000
_cell.length_c   1.000
_cell.angle_alpha   90.00
_cell.angle_beta   90.00
_cell.angle_gamma   90.00
#
_symmetry.space_group_name_H-M   'P 1'
#
loop_
_entity.id
_entity.type
_entity.pdbx_description
1 polymer ?
#
loop_
_entity_poly.entity_id
_entity_poly.type
_entity_poly.pdbx_seq_one_letter_code
_entity_poly.pdbx_strand_id
1 'polypeptide(L)'
;MLDELNKLKYHQKLLLTIALDKEPEQYTYFHFIINHDLSEKDSKVTFDILHALGDKREGIYQKGKYQEVIASLLGDNPSVSMDTFENALLHVNIDVNPIYLIKSLRDQYIQVDLCNYLLEETK
;
A
#
# COMPACT_ATOMS: atom_id res chain seq x y z
N MET A 1 -17.90 7.75 -24.35
CA MET A 1 -16.86 6.98 -23.64
C MET A 1 -16.64 7.49 -22.22
N LEU A 2 -16.43 8.80 -22.02
CA LEU A 2 -16.27 9.37 -20.67
C LEU A 2 -17.47 9.11 -19.74
N ASP A 3 -18.70 9.26 -20.24
CA ASP A 3 -19.91 8.98 -19.45
C ASP A 3 -20.04 7.53 -19.02
N GLU A 4 -19.70 6.58 -19.90
CA GLU A 4 -19.72 5.15 -19.57
C GLU A 4 -18.64 4.81 -18.52
N LEU A 5 -17.46 5.41 -18.62
CA LEU A 5 -16.41 5.27 -17.60
C LEU A 5 -16.86 5.85 -16.26
N ASN A 6 -17.51 7.01 -16.26
CA ASN A 6 -18.03 7.64 -15.04
C ASN A 6 -19.11 6.78 -14.38
N LYS A 7 -20.02 6.19 -15.17
CA LYS A 7 -21.02 5.23 -14.67
C LYS A 7 -20.35 4.01 -14.03
N LEU A 8 -19.32 3.44 -14.68
CA LEU A 8 -18.57 2.31 -14.13
C LEU A 8 -17.89 2.66 -12.80
N LYS A 9 -17.20 3.81 -12.72
CA LYS A 9 -16.59 4.29 -11.47
C LYS A 9 -17.63 4.50 -10.37
N TYR A 10 -18.80 5.04 -10.72
CA TYR A 10 -19.91 5.20 -9.77
C TYR A 10 -20.45 3.86 -9.26
N HIS A 11 -20.68 2.89 -10.15
CA HIS A 11 -21.13 1.55 -9.76
C HIS A 11 -20.10 0.82 -8.86
N GLN A 12 -18.81 0.96 -9.14
CA GLN A 12 -17.75 0.42 -8.27
C GLN A 12 -17.80 1.02 -6.86
N LYS A 13 -17.98 2.34 -6.74
CA LYS A 13 -18.14 3.02 -5.44
C LYS A 13 -19.39 2.57 -4.69
N LEU A 14 -20.51 2.34 -5.38
CA LEU A 14 -21.73 1.82 -4.77
C LEU A 14 -21.53 0.40 -4.23
N LEU A 15 -20.93 -0.50 -5.02
CA LEU A 15 -20.67 -1.87 -4.58
C LEU A 15 -19.76 -1.91 -3.36
N LEU A 16 -18.72 -1.08 -3.35
CA LEU A 16 -17.82 -0.92 -2.21
C LEU A 16 -18.54 -0.36 -0.97
N THR A 17 -19.43 0.62 -1.15
CA THR A 17 -20.25 1.16 -0.04
C THR A 17 -21.10 0.07 0.59
N ILE A 18 -21.72 -0.79 -0.22
CA ILE A 18 -22.52 -1.93 0.25
C ILE A 18 -21.65 -2.96 1.00
N ALA A 19 -20.43 -3.20 0.52
CA ALA A 19 -19.49 -4.10 1.19
C ALA A 19 -19.04 -3.55 2.56
N LEU A 20 -18.72 -2.25 2.60
CA LEU A 20 -18.31 -1.54 3.83
C LEU A 20 -19.42 -1.47 4.89
N ASP A 21 -20.69 -1.42 4.48
CA ASP A 21 -21.83 -1.45 5.42
C ASP A 21 -21.88 -2.76 6.22
N LYS A 22 -21.44 -3.88 5.62
CA LYS A 22 -21.45 -5.19 6.26
C LYS A 22 -20.21 -5.46 7.10
N GLU A 23 -19.03 -5.20 6.54
CA GLU A 23 -17.74 -5.56 7.14
C GLU A 23 -16.70 -4.48 6.86
N PRO A 24 -16.81 -3.29 7.51
CA PRO A 24 -16.03 -2.11 7.13
C PRO A 24 -14.51 -2.33 7.20
N GLU A 25 -14.04 -3.04 8.23
CA GLU A 25 -12.62 -3.29 8.47
C GLU A 25 -12.01 -4.18 7.38
N GLN A 26 -12.76 -5.17 6.90
CA GLN A 26 -12.28 -6.12 5.87
C GLN A 26 -12.10 -5.49 4.50
N TYR A 27 -12.63 -4.29 4.24
CA TYR A 27 -12.54 -3.63 2.93
C TYR A 27 -11.75 -2.32 2.96
N THR A 28 -11.05 -1.99 4.05
CA THR A 28 -10.39 -0.69 4.24
C THR A 28 -9.36 -0.38 3.16
N TYR A 29 -8.50 -1.32 2.77
CA TYR A 29 -7.53 -1.11 1.67
C TYR A 29 -8.20 -1.09 0.29
N PHE A 30 -9.23 -1.91 0.05
CA PHE A 30 -9.98 -1.84 -1.22
C PHE A 30 -10.69 -0.50 -1.38
N HIS A 31 -11.20 0.06 -0.27
CA HIS A 31 -11.71 1.41 -0.22
C HIS A 31 -10.63 2.45 -0.54
N PHE A 32 -9.42 2.26 -0.01
CA PHE A 32 -8.27 3.09 -0.35
C PHE A 32 -7.96 3.04 -1.86
N ILE A 33 -7.80 1.85 -2.45
CA ILE A 33 -7.52 1.66 -3.88
C ILE A 33 -8.55 2.41 -4.74
N ILE A 34 -9.85 2.21 -4.48
CA ILE A 34 -10.91 2.79 -5.31
C ILE A 34 -10.98 4.32 -5.17
N ASN A 35 -10.74 4.86 -3.97
CA ASN A 35 -10.80 6.30 -3.76
C ASN A 35 -9.57 7.05 -4.30
N HIS A 36 -8.42 6.37 -4.36
CA HIS A 36 -7.18 6.92 -4.90
C HIS A 36 -6.92 6.52 -6.36
N ASP A 37 -7.86 5.81 -7.02
CA ASP A 37 -7.76 5.35 -8.40
C ASP A 37 -6.48 4.54 -8.67
N LEU A 38 -6.02 3.78 -7.67
CA LEU A 38 -4.78 3.01 -7.77
C LEU A 38 -4.93 1.87 -8.77
N SER A 39 -3.92 1.70 -9.62
CA SER A 39 -3.84 0.57 -10.55
C SER A 39 -3.40 -0.72 -9.84
N GLU A 40 -3.55 -1.84 -10.55
CA GLU A 40 -2.98 -3.12 -10.11
C GLU A 40 -1.46 -3.03 -9.92
N LYS A 41 -0.78 -2.27 -10.81
CA LYS A 41 0.66 -2.05 -10.73
C LYS A 41 1.02 -1.31 -9.44
N ASP A 42 0.26 -0.27 -9.08
CA ASP A 42 0.51 0.53 -7.87
C ASP A 42 0.33 -0.31 -6.61
N SER A 43 -0.72 -1.14 -6.59
CA SER A 43 -0.99 -2.08 -5.50
C SER A 43 0.14 -3.10 -5.36
N LYS A 44 0.59 -3.67 -6.48
CA LYS A 44 1.70 -4.65 -6.49
C LYS A 44 3.00 -4.03 -5.97
N VAL A 45 3.37 -2.85 -6.46
CA VAL A 45 4.58 -2.15 -6.02
C VAL A 45 4.50 -1.82 -4.53
N THR A 46 3.34 -1.38 -4.03
CA THR A 46 3.12 -1.15 -2.60
C THR A 46 3.40 -2.41 -1.77
N PHE A 47 2.91 -3.57 -2.21
CA PHE A 47 3.19 -4.84 -1.54
C PHE A 47 4.66 -5.24 -1.63
N ASP A 48 5.30 -5.07 -2.79
CA ASP A 48 6.71 -5.39 -2.97
C ASP A 48 7.61 -4.54 -2.04
N ILE A 49 7.30 -3.23 -1.90
CA ILE A 49 7.97 -2.34 -0.95
C ILE A 49 7.79 -2.85 0.48
N LEU A 50 6.55 -3.14 0.90
CA LEU A 50 6.26 -3.63 2.25
C LEU A 50 6.99 -4.94 2.53
N HIS A 51 6.93 -5.90 1.61
CA HIS A 51 7.62 -7.17 1.76
C HIS A 51 9.13 -6.97 1.88
N ALA A 52 9.74 -6.08 1.10
CA ALA A 52 11.17 -5.79 1.20
C ALA A 52 11.54 -5.18 2.56
N LEU A 53 10.72 -4.26 3.08
CA LEU A 53 10.91 -3.69 4.42
C LEU A 53 10.67 -4.71 5.54
N GLY A 54 9.69 -5.60 5.38
CA GLY A 54 9.41 -6.70 6.31
C GLY A 54 10.57 -7.70 6.38
N ASP A 55 11.01 -8.19 5.23
CA ASP A 55 12.21 -9.03 5.08
C ASP A 55 13.44 -8.38 5.72
N LYS A 56 13.58 -7.05 5.54
CA LYS A 56 14.70 -6.30 6.11
C LYS A 56 14.63 -6.27 7.63
N ARG A 57 13.44 -6.03 8.20
CA ARG A 57 13.20 -6.04 9.64
C ARG A 57 13.48 -7.41 10.26
N GLU A 58 13.13 -8.48 9.55
CA GLU A 58 13.37 -9.86 9.97
C GLU A 58 14.81 -10.33 9.75
N GLY A 59 15.65 -9.52 9.09
CA GLY A 59 17.05 -9.87 8.80
C GLY A 59 17.22 -10.89 7.68
N ILE A 60 16.18 -11.14 6.88
CA ILE A 60 16.16 -12.11 5.77
C ILE A 60 16.18 -11.47 4.39
N TYR A 61 16.29 -10.13 4.32
CA TYR A 61 16.38 -9.41 3.06
C TYR A 61 17.56 -9.89 2.20
N GLN A 62 17.26 -10.24 0.95
CA GLN A 62 18.23 -10.70 -0.03
C GLN A 62 18.24 -9.78 -1.25
N LYS A 63 19.44 -9.28 -1.59
CA LYS A 63 19.66 -8.54 -2.83
C LYS A 63 19.28 -9.41 -4.04
N GLY A 64 18.43 -8.89 -4.91
CA GLY A 64 17.94 -9.59 -6.10
C GLY A 64 16.65 -10.40 -5.91
N LYS A 65 16.08 -10.48 -4.70
CA LYS A 65 14.76 -11.10 -4.46
C LYS A 65 13.62 -10.27 -5.06
N TYR A 66 13.76 -8.95 -5.01
CA TYR A 66 12.76 -7.99 -5.52
C TYR A 66 13.18 -7.45 -6.88
N GLN A 67 12.20 -6.96 -7.65
CA GLN A 67 12.46 -6.32 -8.95
C GLN A 67 13.51 -5.22 -8.80
N GLU A 68 14.34 -5.02 -9.84
CA GLU A 68 15.39 -3.99 -9.82
C GLU A 68 14.87 -2.60 -9.46
N VAL A 69 13.63 -2.28 -9.86
CA VAL A 69 12.97 -1.03 -9.48
C VAL A 69 12.80 -0.91 -7.96
N ILE A 70 12.45 -1.98 -7.25
CA ILE A 70 12.30 -1.96 -5.78
C ILE A 70 13.67 -1.85 -5.12
N ALA A 71 14.66 -2.59 -5.63
CA ALA A 71 16.03 -2.51 -5.13
C ALA A 71 16.65 -1.12 -5.35
N SER A 72 16.32 -0.43 -6.45
CA SER A 72 16.79 0.94 -6.69
C SER A 72 16.09 1.97 -5.80
N LEU A 73 14.80 1.75 -5.49
CA LEU A 73 14.02 2.59 -4.57
C LEU A 73 14.50 2.51 -3.13
N LEU A 74 14.79 1.30 -2.68
CA LEU A 74 15.13 0.99 -1.28
C LEU A 74 16.64 0.97 -1.01
N GLY A 75 17.44 0.91 -2.08
CA GLY A 75 18.89 0.74 -2.02
C GLY A 75 19.31 -0.67 -1.60
N ASP A 76 20.62 -0.85 -1.44
CA ASP A 76 21.23 -2.15 -1.07
C ASP A 76 20.95 -2.54 0.38
N ASN A 77 20.64 -1.57 1.25
CA ASN A 77 20.41 -1.77 2.67
C ASN A 77 19.34 -0.79 3.19
N PRO A 78 18.05 -1.04 2.90
CA PRO A 78 16.99 -0.12 3.31
C PRO A 78 16.93 0.04 4.82
N SER A 79 16.71 1.27 5.26
CA SER A 79 16.16 1.53 6.59
C SER A 79 14.70 1.11 6.61
N VAL A 80 14.27 0.44 7.68
CA VAL A 80 12.84 0.18 7.89
C VAL A 80 12.30 1.39 8.62
N SER A 81 11.75 2.35 7.88
CA SER A 81 11.11 3.54 8.47
C SER A 81 9.93 4.04 7.65
N MET A 82 9.05 4.83 8.28
CA MET A 82 7.95 5.49 7.56
C MET A 82 8.47 6.42 6.46
N ASP A 83 9.53 7.18 6.72
CA ASP A 83 10.17 8.04 5.70
C ASP A 83 10.66 7.24 4.50
N THR A 84 11.24 6.05 4.72
CA THR A 84 11.70 5.19 3.63
C THR A 84 10.51 4.70 2.79
N PHE A 85 9.42 4.32 3.46
CA PHE A 85 8.20 3.89 2.80
C PHE A 85 7.56 5.00 1.97
N GLU A 86 7.38 6.20 2.55
CA GLU A 86 6.82 7.37 1.87
C GLU A 86 7.66 7.78 0.65
N ASN A 87 8.98 7.85 0.81
CA ASN A 87 9.88 8.16 -0.30
C ASN A 87 9.76 7.12 -1.42
N ALA A 88 9.70 5.83 -1.09
CA ALA A 88 9.54 4.77 -2.09
C ALA A 88 8.22 4.89 -2.89
N LEU A 89 7.11 5.26 -2.24
CA LEU A 89 5.81 5.51 -2.89
C LEU A 89 5.87 6.73 -3.84
N LEU A 90 6.45 7.84 -3.39
CA LEU A 90 6.58 9.05 -4.20
C LEU A 90 7.40 8.82 -5.47
N HIS A 91 8.49 8.05 -5.38
CA HIS A 91 9.32 7.73 -6.54
C HIS A 91 8.59 6.92 -7.62
N VAL A 92 7.53 6.19 -7.26
CA VAL A 92 6.69 5.45 -8.21
C VAL A 92 5.40 6.19 -8.57
N ASN A 93 5.30 7.47 -8.22
CA ASN A 93 4.16 8.36 -8.44
C ASN A 93 2.86 7.89 -7.75
N ILE A 94 2.98 7.20 -6.62
CA ILE A 94 1.84 6.91 -5.75
C ILE A 94 1.75 8.05 -4.72
N ASP A 95 1.07 9.13 -5.12
CA ASP A 95 0.85 10.32 -4.27
C ASP A 95 -0.40 10.13 -3.40
N VAL A 96 -0.20 9.43 -2.28
CA VAL A 96 -1.25 9.15 -1.30
C VAL A 96 -0.71 9.38 0.11
N ASN A 97 -1.59 9.51 1.09
CA ASN A 97 -1.14 9.62 2.47
C ASN A 97 -0.65 8.25 2.99
N PRO A 98 0.65 8.10 3.32
CA PRO A 98 1.23 6.82 3.69
C PRO A 98 0.68 6.29 5.02
N ILE A 99 0.31 7.16 5.96
CA ILE A 99 -0.26 6.76 7.25
C ILE A 99 -1.63 6.11 7.05
N TYR A 100 -2.49 6.69 6.21
CA TYR A 100 -3.79 6.08 5.90
C TYR A 100 -3.64 4.78 5.12
N LEU A 101 -2.68 4.71 4.20
CA LEU A 101 -2.36 3.47 3.48
C LEU A 101 -1.96 2.35 4.46
N ILE A 102 -0.99 2.59 5.35
CA ILE A 102 -0.53 1.60 6.33
C ILE A 102 -1.65 1.17 7.28
N LYS A 103 -2.48 2.11 7.76
CA LYS A 103 -3.67 1.76 8.56
C LYS A 103 -4.62 0.85 7.78
N SER A 104 -4.91 1.20 6.52
CA SER A 104 -5.84 0.42 5.70
C SER A 104 -5.36 -1.01 5.43
N LEU A 105 -4.05 -1.21 5.28
CA LEU A 105 -3.41 -2.52 5.12
C LEU A 105 -3.45 -3.33 6.42
N ARG A 106 -3.08 -2.70 7.55
CA ARG A 106 -3.13 -3.30 8.88
C ARG A 106 -4.54 -3.78 9.23
N ASP A 107 -5.56 -2.95 8.96
CA ASP A 107 -6.95 -3.25 9.30
C ASP A 107 -7.50 -4.42 8.47
N GLN A 108 -6.86 -4.75 7.36
CA GLN A 108 -7.09 -5.96 6.57
C GLN A 108 -6.12 -7.12 6.87
N TYR A 109 -5.40 -7.06 8.00
CA TYR A 109 -4.46 -8.09 8.45
C TYR A 109 -3.25 -8.30 7.52
N ILE A 110 -2.87 -7.30 6.73
CA ILE A 110 -1.71 -7.37 5.85
C ILE A 110 -0.48 -6.86 6.59
N GLN A 111 0.53 -7.72 6.75
CA GLN A 111 1.82 -7.40 7.38
C GLN A 111 1.67 -6.60 8.69
N VAL A 112 0.76 -7.04 9.56
CA VAL A 112 0.30 -6.30 10.76
C VAL A 112 1.47 -5.81 11.62
N ASP A 113 2.45 -6.68 11.88
CA ASP A 113 3.60 -6.34 12.74
C ASP A 113 4.47 -5.23 12.13
N LEU A 114 4.70 -5.27 10.82
CA LEU A 114 5.42 -4.21 10.12
C LEU A 114 4.61 -2.91 10.11
N CYS A 115 3.31 -2.99 9.82
CA CYS A 115 2.44 -1.82 9.81
C CYS A 115 2.39 -1.15 11.19
N ASN A 116 2.28 -1.92 12.27
CA ASN A 116 2.32 -1.41 13.63
C ASN A 116 3.66 -0.75 13.93
N TYR A 117 4.77 -1.38 13.56
CA TYR A 117 6.11 -0.82 13.72
C TYR A 117 6.25 0.54 13.01
N LEU A 118 5.87 0.62 11.73
CA LEU A 118 5.93 1.86 10.96
C LEU A 118 5.04 2.97 11.55
N LEU A 119 3.84 2.61 12.03
CA LEU A 119 2.93 3.57 12.65
C LEU A 119 3.44 4.10 14.00
N GLU A 120 4.23 3.33 14.74
CA GLU A 120 4.80 3.76 16.01
C GLU A 120 5.86 4.86 15.85
N GLU A 121 6.61 4.87 14.75
CA GLU A 121 7.58 5.94 14.45
C GLU A 121 6.92 7.31 14.19
N THR A 122 5.62 7.32 13.90
CA THR A 122 4.88 8.56 13.60
C THR A 122 4.27 9.23 14.83
N LYS A 123 4.45 8.65 16.02
CA LYS A 123 3.98 9.16 17.31
C LYS A 123 5.00 10.07 17.96
#